data_AF-A0A814CWK6-F1
#
_entry.id   AF-A0A814CWK6-F1
#
_cell.length_a   1.000
_cell.length_b   1.000
_cell.length_c   1.000
_cell.angle_alpha   90.00
_cell.angle_beta   90.00
_cell.angle_gamma   90.00
#
_symmetry.space_group_name_H-M   'P 1'
#
loop_
_entity.id
_entity.type
_entity.pdbx_description
1 polymer ?
#
loop_
_entity_poly.entity_id
_entity_poly.type
_entity_poly.pdbx_seq_one_letter_code
_entity_poly.pdbx_strand_id
1 'polypeptide(L)'
;MSESSRLSTSERIEIVKWYAMYQNAGEIARQFQQCYDRTPPTRKNILNLVRKFDETGSVEDESRSGSPRSVSTDENKERVRAAFEESPGTSLRRASLDLNLSKSSLQRMMKKLGLKPYHPQLLHALSDDDLDRRCEFADIFLKLVAEDSSFPDQIVWTDEATFKLNGYVNRHNCVYYATENPHIIITQEINAPGIIVWARIWSGGLIGPFFFRDTVTGRSYLEMLDEEIVPDFEYQMNLGEIFYMHDGAPAHYHESV
;
A
#
# COMPACT_ATOMS: atom_id res chain seq x y z
N MET A 1 10.66 -15.89 49.19
CA MET A 1 9.90 -16.31 48.00
C MET A 1 10.92 -16.70 46.95
N SER A 2 11.14 -17.99 46.73
CA SER A 2 12.13 -18.47 45.76
C SER A 2 11.46 -18.54 44.39
N GLU A 3 12.03 -17.85 43.40
CA GLU A 3 11.66 -17.99 41.99
C GLU A 3 11.92 -19.43 41.56
N SER A 4 10.87 -20.22 41.35
CA SER A 4 11.00 -21.52 40.70
C SER A 4 11.21 -21.29 39.21
N SER A 5 12.47 -21.22 38.79
CA SER A 5 12.84 -21.14 37.38
C SER A 5 12.42 -22.42 36.65
N ARG A 6 11.95 -22.27 35.41
CA ARG A 6 11.45 -23.37 34.58
C ARG A 6 12.61 -24.33 34.22
N LEU A 7 12.41 -25.63 34.45
CA LEU A 7 13.36 -26.66 34.04
C LEU A 7 13.55 -26.67 32.51
N SER A 8 14.81 -26.57 32.05
CA SER A 8 15.19 -26.80 30.66
C SER A 8 15.10 -28.29 30.29
N THR A 9 15.06 -28.60 29.00
CA THR A 9 15.00 -29.98 28.50
C THR A 9 16.16 -30.83 29.02
N SER A 10 17.40 -30.33 28.96
CA SER A 10 18.58 -31.07 29.42
C SER A 10 18.51 -31.44 30.90
N GLU A 11 18.04 -30.52 31.73
CA GLU A 11 17.90 -30.74 33.17
C GLU A 11 16.81 -31.78 33.48
N ARG A 12 15.74 -31.82 32.67
CA ARG A 12 14.70 -32.86 32.78
C ARG A 12 15.22 -34.24 32.40
N ILE A 13 16.07 -34.33 31.37
CA ILE A 13 16.72 -35.60 30.98
C ILE A 13 17.56 -36.14 32.14
N GLU A 14 18.38 -35.28 32.75
CA GLU A 14 19.24 -35.70 33.87
C GLU A 14 18.41 -36.12 35.09
N ILE A 15 17.31 -35.44 35.39
CA ILE A 15 16.38 -35.86 36.45
C ILE A 15 15.83 -37.27 36.21
N VAL A 16 15.43 -37.59 34.97
CA VAL A 16 14.92 -38.92 34.61
C VAL A 16 16.02 -39.98 34.75
N LYS A 17 17.25 -39.69 34.28
CA LYS A 17 18.41 -40.59 34.44
C LYS A 17 18.72 -40.86 35.91
N TRP A 18 18.76 -39.81 36.74
CA TRP A 18 19.00 -39.96 38.17
C TRP A 18 17.86 -40.72 38.87
N TYR A 19 16.61 -40.55 38.43
CA TYR A 19 15.51 -41.35 38.97
C TYR A 19 15.66 -42.84 38.65
N ALA A 20 16.09 -43.18 37.43
CA ALA A 20 16.37 -44.57 37.05
C ALA A 20 17.49 -45.19 37.92
N MET A 21 18.48 -44.38 38.33
CA MET A 21 19.62 -44.84 39.13
C MET A 21 19.32 -44.96 40.62
N TYR A 22 18.64 -43.97 41.21
CA TYR A 22 18.51 -43.86 42.66
C TYR A 22 17.11 -44.16 43.18
N GLN A 23 16.08 -44.09 42.32
CA GLN A 23 14.66 -44.26 42.67
C GLN A 23 14.20 -43.43 43.90
N ASN A 24 14.90 -42.34 44.21
CA ASN A 24 14.66 -41.51 45.39
C ASN A 24 14.69 -40.02 45.03
N ALA A 25 13.53 -39.36 45.15
CA ALA A 25 13.38 -37.94 44.82
C ALA A 25 14.22 -36.99 45.69
N GLY A 26 14.57 -37.37 46.93
CA GLY A 26 15.45 -36.59 47.79
C GLY A 26 16.90 -36.62 47.32
N GLU A 27 17.36 -37.78 46.85
CA GLU A 27 18.70 -37.91 46.26
C GLU A 27 18.82 -37.15 44.94
N ILE A 28 17.77 -37.16 44.12
CA ILE A 28 17.73 -36.40 42.87
C ILE A 28 17.77 -34.89 43.13
N ALA A 29 17.05 -34.40 44.15
CA ALA A 29 17.12 -33.01 44.55
C ALA A 29 18.52 -32.61 45.03
N ARG A 30 19.23 -33.52 45.72
CA ARG A 30 20.62 -33.32 46.14
C ARG A 30 21.58 -33.26 44.95
N GLN A 31 21.49 -34.22 44.03
CA GLN A 31 22.30 -34.24 42.80
C GLN A 31 22.05 -32.99 41.94
N PHE A 32 20.79 -32.59 41.82
CA PHE A 32 20.43 -31.39 41.07
C PHE A 32 21.00 -30.11 41.67
N GLN A 33 20.94 -29.94 43.00
CA GLN A 33 21.56 -28.79 43.67
C GLN A 33 23.08 -28.81 43.50
N GLN A 34 23.73 -29.98 43.53
CA GLN A 34 25.17 -30.11 43.32
C GLN A 34 25.61 -29.78 41.88
N CYS A 35 24.82 -30.19 40.88
CA CYS A 35 25.18 -29.98 39.47
C CYS A 35 24.82 -28.59 38.93
N TYR A 36 23.74 -27.97 39.43
CA TYR A 36 23.17 -26.75 38.84
C TYR A 36 23.14 -25.54 39.79
N ASP A 37 23.62 -25.70 41.03
CA ASP A 37 23.67 -24.67 42.08
C ASP A 37 22.41 -23.80 42.21
N ARG A 38 21.23 -24.44 42.07
CA ARG A 38 19.93 -23.78 42.10
C ARG A 38 18.92 -24.61 42.84
N THR A 39 17.87 -23.94 43.35
CA THR A 39 16.81 -24.60 44.12
C THR A 39 16.25 -25.80 43.36
N PRO A 40 16.29 -27.01 43.96
CA PRO A 40 15.89 -28.22 43.26
C PRO A 40 14.38 -28.26 43.03
N PRO A 41 13.92 -29.02 42.03
CA PRO A 41 12.49 -29.18 41.79
C PRO A 41 11.85 -29.90 42.96
N THR A 42 10.60 -29.56 43.25
CA THR A 42 9.86 -30.24 44.31
C THR A 42 9.72 -31.73 44.00
N ARG A 43 9.64 -32.57 45.04
CA ARG A 43 9.39 -34.01 44.91
C ARG A 43 8.21 -34.32 43.97
N LYS A 44 7.15 -33.52 44.04
CA LYS A 44 5.96 -33.65 43.16
C LYS A 44 6.33 -33.45 41.69
N ASN A 45 7.13 -32.44 41.36
CA ASN A 45 7.54 -32.17 39.98
C ASN A 45 8.47 -33.25 39.43
N ILE A 46 9.39 -33.76 40.25
CA ILE A 46 10.27 -34.88 39.88
C ILE A 46 9.44 -36.12 39.53
N LEU A 47 8.50 -36.51 40.41
CA LEU A 47 7.66 -37.68 40.19
C LEU A 47 6.70 -37.52 39.01
N ASN A 48 6.13 -36.33 38.82
CA ASN A 48 5.29 -36.04 37.67
C ASN A 48 6.06 -36.11 36.34
N LEU A 49 7.31 -35.63 36.32
CA LEU A 49 8.17 -35.69 35.14
C LEU A 49 8.54 -37.13 34.79
N VAL A 50 8.90 -37.94 35.79
CA VAL A 50 9.22 -39.36 35.60
C VAL A 50 8.00 -40.12 35.11
N ARG A 51 6.84 -39.95 35.76
CA ARG A 51 5.60 -40.60 35.31
C ARG A 51 5.26 -40.22 33.87
N LYS A 52 5.37 -38.94 33.52
CA LYS A 52 5.16 -38.48 32.14
C LYS A 52 6.13 -39.17 31.17
N PHE A 53 7.40 -39.27 31.55
CA PHE A 53 8.41 -39.95 30.73
C PHE A 53 8.10 -41.44 30.58
N ASP A 54 7.69 -42.14 31.63
CA ASP A 54 7.31 -43.55 31.56
C ASP A 54 6.08 -43.78 30.66
N GLU A 55 5.13 -42.84 30.67
CA GLU A 55 3.91 -42.91 29.86
C GLU A 55 4.11 -42.51 28.39
N THR A 56 5.00 -41.55 28.10
CA THR A 56 5.11 -40.92 26.76
C THR A 56 6.48 -41.07 26.10
N GLY A 57 7.50 -41.51 26.84
CA GLY A 57 8.90 -41.57 26.39
C GLY A 57 9.57 -40.20 26.18
N SER A 58 8.92 -39.10 26.54
CA SER A 58 9.40 -37.74 26.23
C SER A 58 9.44 -36.84 27.46
N VAL A 59 10.51 -36.04 27.56
CA VAL A 59 10.66 -34.97 28.56
C VAL A 59 10.26 -33.59 28.05
N GLU A 60 9.97 -33.49 26.74
CA GLU A 60 9.58 -32.25 26.10
C GLU A 60 8.25 -31.75 26.66
N ASP A 61 8.03 -30.44 26.64
CA ASP A 61 6.72 -29.90 26.97
C ASP A 61 5.68 -30.43 25.98
N GLU A 62 4.53 -30.85 26.50
CA GLU A 62 3.42 -31.19 25.61
C GLU A 62 2.99 -29.96 24.82
N SER A 63 2.54 -30.19 23.60
CA SER A 63 1.90 -29.15 22.80
C SER A 63 0.76 -28.56 23.60
N ARG A 64 0.93 -27.33 24.07
CA ARG A 64 -0.13 -26.62 24.78
C ARG A 64 -1.26 -26.44 23.78
N SER A 65 -2.43 -26.99 24.08
CA SER A 65 -3.66 -26.50 23.48
C SER A 65 -3.79 -25.04 23.92
N GLY A 66 -3.42 -24.12 23.03
CA GLY A 66 -3.59 -22.70 23.29
C GLY A 66 -5.05 -22.41 23.65
N SER A 67 -5.30 -21.24 24.23
CA SER A 67 -6.68 -20.83 24.53
C SER A 67 -7.56 -20.98 23.28
N PRO A 68 -8.75 -21.62 23.39
CA PRO A 68 -9.61 -21.84 22.24
C PRO A 68 -9.87 -20.51 21.51
N ARG A 69 -9.69 -20.51 20.19
CA ARG A 69 -9.98 -19.33 19.37
C ARG A 69 -11.50 -19.16 19.31
N SER A 70 -12.07 -18.43 20.26
CA SER A 70 -13.52 -18.27 20.39
C SER A 70 -14.18 -17.58 19.20
N VAL A 71 -13.46 -16.69 18.50
CA VAL A 71 -14.06 -15.82 17.46
C VAL A 71 -13.57 -16.15 16.04
N SER A 72 -12.37 -16.72 15.86
CA SER A 72 -11.79 -17.02 14.54
C SER A 72 -11.99 -18.49 14.15
N THR A 73 -13.23 -18.96 14.23
CA THR A 73 -13.68 -20.27 13.77
C THR A 73 -13.69 -20.33 12.24
N ASP A 74 -13.68 -21.53 11.66
CA ASP A 74 -13.75 -21.69 10.20
C ASP A 74 -15.10 -21.22 9.63
N GLU A 75 -16.18 -21.39 10.38
CA GLU A 75 -17.49 -20.83 10.06
C GLU A 75 -17.45 -19.30 9.94
N ASN A 76 -16.84 -18.61 10.92
CA ASN A 76 -16.71 -17.15 10.85
C ASN A 76 -15.78 -16.71 9.71
N LYS A 77 -14.76 -17.50 9.35
CA LYS A 77 -13.93 -17.19 8.16
C LYS A 77 -14.72 -17.32 6.88
N GLU A 78 -15.59 -18.33 6.75
CA GLU A 78 -16.43 -18.49 5.57
C GLU A 78 -17.44 -17.34 5.44
N ARG A 79 -18.06 -16.95 6.56
CA ARG A 79 -18.93 -15.77 6.62
C ARG A 79 -18.19 -14.49 6.21
N VAL A 80 -16.92 -14.34 6.60
CA VAL A 80 -16.07 -13.23 6.14
C VAL A 80 -15.79 -13.33 4.65
N ARG A 81 -15.42 -14.50 4.11
CA ARG A 81 -15.14 -14.65 2.68
C ARG A 81 -16.36 -14.29 1.83
N ALA A 82 -17.50 -14.91 2.11
CA ALA A 82 -18.74 -14.66 1.36
C ALA A 82 -19.13 -13.17 1.36
N ALA A 83 -19.01 -12.49 2.51
CA ALA A 83 -19.34 -11.08 2.62
C ALA A 83 -18.45 -10.16 1.74
N PHE A 84 -17.17 -10.51 1.54
CA PHE A 84 -16.26 -9.74 0.70
C PHE A 84 -16.25 -10.18 -0.78
N GLU A 85 -16.73 -11.38 -1.10
CA GLU A 85 -16.97 -11.80 -2.49
C GLU A 85 -18.24 -11.15 -3.06
N GLU A 86 -19.32 -11.11 -2.26
CA GLU A 86 -20.56 -10.47 -2.65
C GLU A 86 -20.41 -8.94 -2.75
N SER A 87 -19.57 -8.35 -1.92
CA SER A 87 -19.34 -6.90 -1.91
C SER A 87 -17.87 -6.57 -1.60
N PRO A 88 -16.98 -6.60 -2.61
CA PRO A 88 -15.56 -6.32 -2.44
C PRO A 88 -15.24 -4.91 -1.92
N GLY A 89 -16.13 -3.94 -2.16
CA GLY A 89 -16.00 -2.57 -1.66
C GLY A 89 -16.38 -2.38 -0.19
N THR A 90 -16.78 -3.45 0.52
CA THR A 90 -17.25 -3.38 1.91
C THR A 90 -16.12 -2.93 2.85
N SER A 91 -16.36 -1.92 3.69
CA SER A 91 -15.35 -1.49 4.65
C SER A 91 -15.19 -2.48 5.81
N LEU A 92 -13.97 -2.56 6.34
CA LEU A 92 -13.62 -3.33 7.54
C LEU A 92 -14.50 -3.03 8.77
N ARG A 93 -15.03 -1.81 8.87
CA ARG A 93 -15.92 -1.41 9.96
C ARG A 93 -17.33 -1.97 9.75
N ARG A 94 -17.83 -1.93 8.51
CA ARG A 94 -19.17 -2.41 8.16
C ARG A 94 -19.24 -3.93 8.27
N ALA A 95 -18.30 -4.64 7.65
CA ALA A 95 -18.16 -6.09 7.80
C ALA A 95 -17.99 -6.55 9.26
N SER A 96 -17.38 -5.73 10.13
CA SER A 96 -17.25 -6.02 11.57
C SER A 96 -18.62 -5.99 12.27
N LEU A 97 -19.50 -5.07 11.90
CA LEU A 97 -20.85 -4.98 12.43
C LEU A 97 -21.75 -6.09 11.86
N ASP A 98 -21.75 -6.27 10.54
CA ASP A 98 -22.62 -7.22 9.84
C ASP A 98 -22.35 -8.67 10.27
N LEU A 99 -21.07 -8.98 10.49
CA LEU A 99 -20.67 -10.32 10.91
C LEU A 99 -20.68 -10.49 12.44
N ASN A 100 -20.91 -9.42 13.20
CA ASN A 100 -20.80 -9.34 14.65
C ASN A 100 -19.44 -9.82 15.17
N LEU A 101 -18.37 -9.32 14.55
CA LEU A 101 -16.97 -9.68 14.84
C LEU A 101 -16.20 -8.41 15.17
N SER A 102 -15.30 -8.43 16.16
CA SER A 102 -14.45 -7.26 16.40
C SER A 102 -13.55 -6.97 15.19
N LYS A 103 -13.33 -5.68 14.89
CA LYS A 103 -12.48 -5.24 13.76
C LYS A 103 -11.13 -5.95 13.72
N SER A 104 -10.48 -6.08 14.88
CA SER A 104 -9.18 -6.75 14.98
C SER A 104 -9.27 -8.25 14.63
N SER A 105 -10.36 -8.92 14.98
CA SER A 105 -10.58 -10.33 14.61
C SER A 105 -10.86 -10.48 13.13
N LEU A 106 -11.69 -9.59 12.58
CA LEU A 106 -11.99 -9.52 11.17
C LEU A 106 -10.73 -9.27 10.32
N GLN A 107 -9.92 -8.27 10.66
CA GLN A 107 -8.63 -8.00 9.99
C GLN A 107 -7.71 -9.21 9.99
N ARG A 108 -7.59 -9.91 11.13
CA ARG A 108 -6.80 -11.15 11.22
C ARG A 108 -7.35 -12.25 10.32
N MET A 109 -8.67 -12.36 10.18
CA MET A 109 -9.31 -13.33 9.29
C MET A 109 -9.12 -12.97 7.82
N MET A 110 -9.37 -11.71 7.43
CA MET A 110 -9.10 -11.21 6.08
C MET A 110 -7.65 -11.46 5.64
N LYS A 111 -6.68 -11.21 6.54
CA LYS A 111 -5.26 -11.48 6.27
C LYS A 111 -4.98 -12.97 6.04
N LYS A 112 -5.64 -13.86 6.79
CA LYS A 112 -5.51 -15.32 6.61
C LYS A 112 -6.20 -15.82 5.34
N LEU A 113 -7.27 -15.14 4.92
CA LEU A 113 -8.00 -15.42 3.68
C LEU A 113 -7.31 -14.84 2.44
N GLY A 114 -6.26 -14.02 2.62
CA GLY A 114 -5.50 -13.43 1.52
C GLY A 114 -6.15 -12.19 0.88
N LEU A 115 -7.20 -11.62 1.50
CA LEU A 115 -7.87 -10.42 0.98
C LEU A 115 -6.95 -9.19 1.10
N LYS A 116 -6.79 -8.45 0.00
CA LYS A 116 -5.94 -7.25 -0.11
C LYS A 116 -6.75 -6.03 -0.56
N PRO A 117 -6.41 -4.82 -0.10
CA PRO A 117 -7.03 -3.59 -0.61
C PRO A 117 -6.53 -3.25 -2.01
N TYR A 118 -7.43 -2.79 -2.87
CA TYR A 118 -7.14 -2.28 -4.21
C TYR A 118 -7.74 -0.88 -4.37
N HIS A 119 -7.05 0.00 -5.10
CA HIS A 119 -7.53 1.34 -5.41
C HIS A 119 -8.12 1.33 -6.83
N PRO A 120 -9.37 1.76 -7.03
CA PRO A 120 -9.94 1.85 -8.37
C PRO A 120 -9.18 2.91 -9.18
N GLN A 121 -8.88 2.59 -10.45
CA GLN A 121 -8.34 3.55 -11.40
C GLN A 121 -9.50 4.33 -12.01
N LEU A 122 -9.46 5.66 -11.90
CA LEU A 122 -10.35 6.53 -12.67
C LEU A 122 -9.74 6.69 -14.05
N LEU A 123 -10.33 6.04 -15.04
CA LEU A 123 -9.97 6.21 -16.44
C LEU A 123 -10.99 7.15 -17.07
N HIS A 124 -10.52 8.07 -17.91
CA HIS A 124 -11.41 8.77 -18.84
C HIS A 124 -12.11 7.72 -19.72
N ALA A 125 -13.36 7.97 -20.09
CA ALA A 125 -14.07 7.11 -21.03
C ALA A 125 -13.38 7.23 -22.40
N LEU A 126 -12.42 6.35 -22.65
CA LEU A 126 -11.77 6.21 -23.95
C LEU A 126 -12.79 5.62 -24.92
N SER A 127 -12.83 6.15 -26.12
CA SER A 127 -13.48 5.50 -27.25
C SER A 127 -12.66 4.28 -27.69
N ASP A 128 -13.28 3.34 -28.40
CA ASP A 128 -12.58 2.15 -28.90
C ASP A 128 -11.43 2.53 -29.85
N ASP A 129 -11.54 3.65 -30.56
CA ASP A 129 -10.53 4.19 -31.49
C ASP A 129 -9.32 4.80 -30.77
N ASP A 130 -9.48 5.28 -29.54
CA ASP A 130 -8.39 5.91 -28.79
C ASP A 130 -7.28 4.91 -28.44
N LEU A 131 -7.62 3.62 -28.29
CA LEU A 131 -6.62 2.59 -28.01
C LEU A 131 -5.66 2.43 -29.18
N ASP A 132 -6.20 2.32 -30.39
CA ASP A 132 -5.42 2.13 -31.61
C ASP A 132 -4.53 3.35 -31.89
N ARG A 133 -5.08 4.57 -31.77
CA ARG A 133 -4.30 5.82 -31.94
C ARG A 133 -3.16 5.95 -30.92
N ARG A 134 -3.38 5.52 -29.67
CA ARG A 134 -2.35 5.54 -28.64
C ARG A 134 -1.24 4.53 -28.89
N CYS A 135 -1.59 3.33 -29.38
CA CYS A 135 -0.63 2.33 -29.80
C CYS A 135 0.19 2.83 -31.00
N GLU A 136 -0.46 3.42 -32.00
CA GLU A 136 0.21 4.00 -33.17
C GLU A 136 1.19 5.11 -32.77
N PHE A 137 0.76 6.05 -31.91
CA PHE A 137 1.65 7.08 -31.38
C PHE A 137 2.86 6.49 -30.65
N ALA A 138 2.64 5.50 -29.79
CA ALA A 138 3.72 4.84 -29.06
C ALA A 138 4.71 4.14 -30.01
N ASP A 139 4.22 3.48 -31.06
CA ASP A 139 5.06 2.82 -32.07
C ASP A 139 5.87 3.83 -32.88
N ILE A 140 5.28 4.97 -33.25
CA ILE A 140 5.98 6.07 -33.93
C ILE A 140 7.07 6.63 -33.02
N PHE A 141 6.73 6.94 -31.76
CA PHE A 141 7.68 7.47 -30.79
C PHE A 141 8.87 6.53 -30.58
N LEU A 142 8.62 5.23 -30.42
CA LEU A 142 9.68 4.23 -30.25
C LEU A 142 10.60 4.13 -31.47
N LYS A 143 10.07 4.29 -32.69
CA LYS A 143 10.89 4.33 -33.91
C LYS A 143 11.80 5.55 -33.93
N LEU A 144 11.27 6.74 -33.62
CA LEU A 144 12.06 7.98 -33.58
C LEU A 144 13.20 7.88 -32.55
N VAL A 145 12.94 7.30 -31.37
CA VAL A 145 13.97 7.06 -30.34
C VAL A 145 15.00 6.02 -30.80
N ALA A 146 14.59 5.00 -31.56
CA ALA A 146 15.51 3.99 -32.09
C ALA A 146 16.42 4.55 -33.20
N GLU A 147 15.93 5.51 -33.98
CA GLU A 147 16.69 6.21 -35.02
C GLU A 147 17.64 7.27 -34.43
N ASP A 148 17.17 8.03 -33.46
CA ASP A 148 17.96 9.01 -32.71
C ASP A 148 17.69 8.88 -31.20
N SER A 149 18.67 8.36 -30.47
CA SER A 149 18.56 8.21 -29.01
C SER A 149 18.46 9.55 -28.26
N SER A 150 18.85 10.66 -28.90
CA SER A 150 18.74 12.01 -28.35
C SER A 150 17.41 12.69 -28.68
N PHE A 151 16.54 12.05 -29.47
CA PHE A 151 15.22 12.58 -29.83
C PHE A 151 14.39 13.04 -28.62
N PRO A 152 14.29 12.29 -27.50
CA PRO A 152 13.53 12.76 -26.33
C PRO A 152 14.05 14.07 -25.75
N ASP A 153 15.36 14.35 -25.90
CA ASP A 153 15.97 15.57 -25.39
C ASP A 153 15.64 16.80 -26.24
N GLN A 154 15.18 16.59 -27.48
CA GLN A 154 14.75 17.61 -28.44
C GLN A 154 13.26 17.96 -28.32
N ILE A 155 12.51 17.22 -27.49
CA ILE A 155 11.07 17.44 -27.29
C ILE A 155 10.85 18.45 -26.18
N VAL A 156 10.04 19.45 -26.48
CA VAL A 156 9.49 20.39 -25.50
C VAL A 156 8.07 19.96 -25.15
N TRP A 157 7.88 19.51 -23.91
CA TRP A 157 6.61 19.07 -23.36
C TRP A 157 5.89 20.27 -22.76
N THR A 158 4.67 20.55 -23.22
CA THR A 158 3.90 21.72 -22.80
C THR A 158 2.51 21.31 -22.34
N ASP A 159 1.97 22.01 -21.34
CA ASP A 159 0.62 21.78 -20.85
C ASP A 159 0.10 22.99 -20.06
N GLU A 160 -1.22 23.10 -19.94
CA GLU A 160 -1.93 24.05 -19.11
C GLU A 160 -2.46 23.41 -17.83
N ALA A 161 -2.07 23.97 -16.69
CA ALA A 161 -2.64 23.63 -15.39
C ALA A 161 -3.51 24.77 -14.86
N THR A 162 -4.75 24.47 -14.51
CA THR A 162 -5.63 25.43 -13.84
C THR A 162 -5.45 25.35 -12.32
N PHE A 163 -4.92 26.42 -11.71
CA PHE A 163 -4.80 26.55 -10.26
C PHE A 163 -5.96 27.39 -9.72
N LYS A 164 -6.83 26.77 -8.93
CA LYS A 164 -7.96 27.45 -8.28
C LYS A 164 -7.54 28.06 -6.95
N LEU A 165 -7.96 29.30 -6.67
CA LEU A 165 -7.62 30.02 -5.44
C LEU A 165 -8.38 29.53 -4.20
N ASN A 166 -9.42 28.70 -4.38
CA ASN A 166 -10.28 28.22 -3.31
C ASN A 166 -9.74 26.98 -2.57
N GLY A 167 -8.48 26.60 -2.77
CA GLY A 167 -7.87 25.46 -2.08
C GLY A 167 -8.42 24.12 -2.59
N TYR A 168 -8.12 23.80 -3.85
CA TYR A 168 -8.58 22.60 -4.53
C TYR A 168 -8.40 21.33 -3.69
N VAL A 169 -9.52 20.66 -3.42
CA VAL A 169 -9.56 19.35 -2.77
C VAL A 169 -9.19 18.30 -3.83
N ASN A 170 -7.91 17.90 -3.88
CA ASN A 170 -7.50 16.81 -4.76
C ASN A 170 -8.19 15.52 -4.32
N ARG A 171 -9.15 15.02 -5.12
CA ARG A 171 -9.94 13.82 -4.81
C ARG A 171 -9.08 12.58 -4.57
N HIS A 172 -7.89 12.49 -5.17
CA HIS A 172 -6.94 11.41 -4.90
C HIS A 172 -6.40 11.42 -3.47
N ASN A 173 -6.42 12.57 -2.81
CA ASN A 173 -6.03 12.74 -1.40
C ASN A 173 -7.24 12.71 -0.44
N CYS A 174 -8.45 12.44 -0.95
CA CYS A 174 -9.67 12.50 -0.15
C CYS A 174 -10.19 11.11 0.18
N VAL A 175 -9.90 10.67 1.41
CA VAL A 175 -10.36 9.38 1.92
C VAL A 175 -11.47 9.63 2.95
N TYR A 176 -12.69 9.21 2.63
CA TYR A 176 -13.85 9.35 3.53
C TYR A 176 -14.31 7.99 4.03
N TYR A 177 -14.58 7.90 5.33
CA TYR A 177 -15.11 6.70 5.98
C TYR A 177 -16.51 7.03 6.55
N ALA A 178 -17.59 6.42 6.04
CA ALA A 178 -18.96 6.70 6.47
C ALA A 178 -19.85 5.45 6.58
N THR A 179 -20.93 5.53 7.38
CA THR A 179 -21.84 4.43 7.74
C THR A 179 -22.93 4.11 6.70
N GLU A 180 -23.30 5.07 5.85
CA GLU A 180 -24.07 4.90 4.60
C GLU A 180 -23.38 5.75 3.50
N ASN A 181 -23.73 5.59 2.21
CA ASN A 181 -23.20 6.48 1.17
C ASN A 181 -23.61 7.89 1.57
N PRO A 182 -22.66 8.75 1.98
CA PRO A 182 -23.03 10.04 2.50
C PRO A 182 -23.47 10.97 1.36
N HIS A 183 -23.48 10.47 0.11
CA HIS A 183 -23.71 11.21 -1.12
C HIS A 183 -22.97 12.54 -1.04
N ILE A 184 -21.71 12.50 -0.58
CA ILE A 184 -20.89 13.70 -0.40
C ILE A 184 -20.64 14.23 -1.80
N ILE A 185 -21.51 15.15 -2.17
CA ILE A 185 -21.32 16.05 -3.28
C ILE A 185 -20.36 17.08 -2.72
N ILE A 186 -19.09 16.92 -3.05
CA ILE A 186 -18.16 18.02 -2.91
C ILE A 186 -18.61 19.04 -3.95
N THR A 187 -19.35 20.04 -3.49
CA THR A 187 -19.74 21.17 -4.32
C THR A 187 -18.47 21.93 -4.65
N GLN A 188 -17.99 21.72 -5.87
CA GLN A 188 -16.99 22.58 -6.45
C GLN A 188 -17.70 23.85 -6.93
N GLU A 189 -17.19 25.02 -6.55
CA GLU A 189 -17.51 26.23 -7.30
C GLU A 189 -17.00 26.04 -8.73
N ILE A 190 -17.92 25.81 -9.66
CA ILE A 190 -17.63 25.60 -11.09
C ILE A 190 -16.82 26.78 -11.64
N ASN A 191 -17.13 27.99 -11.14
CA ASN A 191 -16.54 29.26 -11.57
C ASN A 191 -15.64 29.91 -10.51
N ALA A 192 -15.02 29.12 -9.63
CA ALA A 192 -14.01 29.69 -8.75
C ALA A 192 -12.92 30.36 -9.59
N PRO A 193 -12.55 31.63 -9.28
CA PRO A 193 -11.46 32.30 -9.94
C PRO A 193 -10.21 31.44 -9.79
N GLY A 194 -9.60 31.16 -10.93
CA GLY A 194 -8.39 30.38 -11.03
C GLY A 194 -7.50 31.02 -12.07
N ILE A 195 -6.22 30.76 -11.91
CA ILE A 195 -5.22 31.17 -12.88
C ILE A 195 -4.87 29.96 -13.72
N ILE A 196 -4.88 30.12 -15.03
CA ILE A 196 -4.40 29.08 -15.94
C ILE A 196 -2.92 29.35 -16.13
N VAL A 197 -2.12 28.36 -15.81
CA VAL A 197 -0.68 28.43 -15.90
C VAL A 197 -0.25 27.52 -17.02
N TRP A 198 0.43 28.08 -18.01
CA TRP A 198 1.12 27.32 -19.01
C TRP A 198 2.59 27.16 -18.60
N ALA A 199 3.13 25.96 -18.73
CA ALA A 199 4.53 25.69 -18.46
C ALA A 199 5.07 24.68 -19.46
N ARG A 200 6.40 24.70 -19.65
CA ARG A 200 7.08 23.73 -20.50
C ARG A 200 8.23 23.05 -19.78
N ILE A 201 8.43 21.78 -20.09
CA ILE A 201 9.53 20.96 -19.60
C ILE A 201 10.28 20.39 -20.80
N TRP A 202 11.60 20.40 -20.73
CA TRP A 202 12.47 19.73 -21.70
C TRP A 202 13.69 19.17 -20.96
N SER A 203 14.60 18.51 -21.67
CA SER A 203 15.80 17.88 -21.07
C SER A 203 16.68 18.85 -20.26
N GLY A 204 16.76 20.12 -20.67
CA GLY A 204 17.51 21.16 -19.96
C GLY A 204 16.78 21.81 -18.78
N GLY A 205 15.50 21.47 -18.52
CA GLY A 205 14.78 21.91 -17.33
C GLY A 205 13.35 22.39 -17.56
N LEU A 206 12.81 23.08 -16.55
CA LEU A 206 11.49 23.71 -16.57
C LEU A 206 11.63 25.17 -17.00
N ILE A 207 10.81 25.60 -17.96
CA ILE A 207 10.74 26.99 -18.42
C ILE A 207 9.27 27.45 -18.41
N GLY A 208 9.05 28.74 -18.15
CA GLY A 208 7.78 29.30 -17.68
C GLY A 208 7.85 29.57 -16.17
N PRO A 209 6.72 29.85 -15.49
CA PRO A 209 5.34 29.80 -15.96
C PRO A 209 4.86 31.05 -16.73
N PHE A 210 4.04 30.85 -17.76
CA PHE A 210 3.19 31.90 -18.32
C PHE A 210 1.81 31.87 -17.66
N PHE A 211 1.28 33.04 -17.32
CA PHE A 211 0.05 33.17 -16.57
C PHE A 211 -1.05 33.79 -17.43
N PHE A 212 -2.05 33.00 -17.79
CA PHE A 212 -3.28 33.51 -18.38
C PHE A 212 -4.16 34.11 -17.29
N ARG A 213 -4.58 35.35 -17.50
CA ARG A 213 -5.53 36.05 -16.61
C ARG A 213 -6.97 35.62 -16.83
N ASP A 214 -7.28 35.15 -18.04
CA ASP A 214 -8.60 34.73 -18.48
C ASP A 214 -8.55 33.31 -19.09
N THR A 215 -9.67 32.83 -19.63
CA THR A 215 -9.74 31.55 -20.33
C THR A 215 -8.81 31.54 -21.55
N VAL A 216 -8.10 30.42 -21.75
CA VAL A 216 -7.25 30.22 -22.93
C VAL A 216 -8.13 30.10 -24.17
N THR A 217 -7.99 31.06 -25.06
CA THR A 217 -8.56 31.08 -26.41
C THR A 217 -7.44 30.85 -27.43
N GLY A 218 -7.79 30.47 -28.67
CA GLY A 218 -6.78 30.32 -29.71
C GLY A 218 -5.96 31.58 -29.97
N ARG A 219 -6.61 32.76 -29.89
CA ARG A 219 -5.92 34.05 -29.99
C ARG A 219 -4.94 34.29 -28.84
N SER A 220 -5.38 34.13 -27.59
CA SER A 220 -4.50 34.36 -26.44
C SER A 220 -3.37 33.33 -26.38
N TYR A 221 -3.62 32.11 -26.85
CA TYR A 221 -2.60 31.07 -26.96
C TYR A 221 -1.55 31.44 -28.02
N LEU A 222 -1.99 31.90 -29.20
CA LEU A 222 -1.08 32.40 -30.25
C LEU A 222 -0.28 33.62 -29.78
N GLU A 223 -0.92 34.60 -29.13
CA GLU A 223 -0.24 35.77 -28.56
C GLU A 223 0.84 35.34 -27.56
N MET A 224 0.55 34.37 -26.69
CA MET A 224 1.55 33.79 -25.77
C MET A 224 2.69 33.11 -26.53
N LEU A 225 2.40 32.33 -27.57
CA LEU A 225 3.42 31.68 -28.39
C LEU A 225 4.37 32.70 -29.06
N ASP A 226 3.81 33.72 -29.72
CA ASP A 226 4.57 34.69 -30.51
C ASP A 226 5.34 35.68 -29.63
N GLU A 227 4.74 36.16 -28.54
CA GLU A 227 5.33 37.24 -27.74
C GLU A 227 6.30 36.75 -26.67
N GLU A 228 6.09 35.54 -26.14
CA GLU A 228 6.83 35.04 -24.98
C GLU A 228 7.60 33.77 -25.30
N ILE A 229 6.96 32.79 -25.96
CA ILE A 229 7.54 31.44 -26.08
C ILE A 229 8.57 31.33 -27.19
N VAL A 230 8.26 31.82 -28.39
CA VAL A 230 9.17 31.79 -29.55
C VAL A 230 10.43 32.62 -29.28
N PRO A 231 10.34 33.87 -28.78
CA PRO A 231 11.54 34.65 -28.44
C PRO A 231 12.39 33.98 -27.36
N ASP A 232 11.76 33.35 -26.36
CA ASP A 232 12.47 32.64 -25.30
C ASP A 232 13.13 31.35 -25.82
N PHE A 233 12.51 30.67 -26.80
CA PHE A 233 13.17 29.58 -27.53
C PHE A 233 14.40 30.10 -28.29
N GLU A 234 14.26 31.15 -29.10
CA GLU A 234 15.38 31.72 -29.85
C GLU A 234 16.53 32.18 -28.94
N TYR A 235 16.21 32.68 -27.74
CA TYR A 235 17.20 33.19 -26.79
C TYR A 235 17.87 32.08 -25.95
N GLN A 236 17.09 31.18 -25.35
CA GLN A 236 17.61 30.15 -24.43
C GLN A 236 18.07 28.89 -25.15
N MET A 237 17.43 28.59 -26.26
CA MET A 237 17.65 27.39 -27.03
C MET A 237 18.30 27.78 -28.36
N ASN A 238 19.64 27.78 -28.38
CA ASN A 238 20.39 27.71 -29.63
C ASN A 238 20.28 26.29 -30.25
N LEU A 239 19.09 25.70 -30.17
CA LEU A 239 18.75 24.37 -30.63
C LEU A 239 18.37 24.50 -32.10
N GLY A 240 18.78 23.54 -32.91
CA GLY A 240 18.39 23.46 -34.31
C GLY A 240 16.90 23.14 -34.43
N GLU A 241 16.57 21.93 -34.85
CA GLU A 241 15.19 21.48 -34.91
C GLU A 241 14.70 21.09 -33.51
N ILE A 242 13.55 21.63 -33.09
CA ILE A 242 12.87 21.27 -31.83
C ILE A 242 11.49 20.69 -32.13
N PHE A 243 11.08 19.72 -31.33
CA PHE A 243 9.75 19.11 -31.43
C PHE A 243 8.84 19.70 -30.36
N TYR A 244 7.80 20.43 -30.77
CA TYR A 244 6.82 21.02 -29.88
C TYR A 244 5.68 20.03 -29.62
N MET A 245 5.48 19.64 -28.36
CA MET A 245 4.42 18.72 -27.94
C MET A 245 3.38 19.48 -27.10
N HIS A 246 2.13 19.44 -27.55
CA HIS A 246 0.96 19.91 -26.81
C HIS A 246 -0.24 18.98 -27.01
N ASP A 247 -1.31 19.18 -26.24
CA ASP A 247 -2.52 18.37 -26.34
C ASP A 247 -3.43 18.81 -27.52
N GLY A 248 -4.53 18.08 -27.70
CA GLY A 248 -5.53 18.35 -28.74
C GLY A 248 -6.61 19.35 -28.34
N ALA A 249 -6.35 20.33 -27.46
CA ALA A 249 -7.35 21.30 -27.05
C ALA A 249 -7.82 22.17 -28.25
N PRO A 250 -9.10 22.57 -28.31
CA PRO A 250 -9.61 23.38 -29.43
C PRO A 250 -8.86 24.69 -29.66
N ALA A 251 -8.30 25.30 -28.61
CA ALA A 251 -7.49 26.51 -28.73
C ALA A 251 -6.21 26.30 -29.57
N HIS A 252 -5.69 25.07 -29.61
CA HIS A 252 -4.44 24.73 -30.30
C HIS A 252 -4.61 24.57 -31.82
N TYR A 253 -5.85 24.47 -32.31
CA TYR A 253 -6.18 24.33 -33.72
C TYR A 253 -6.85 25.58 -34.32
N HIS A 254 -6.77 26.72 -33.64
CA HIS A 254 -7.42 27.94 -34.10
C HIS A 254 -6.73 28.52 -35.35
N GLU A 255 -7.46 28.60 -36.46
CA GLU A 255 -7.00 29.32 -37.64
C GLU A 255 -7.14 30.84 -37.43
N SER A 256 -6.02 31.56 -37.38
CA SER A 256 -6.01 33.02 -37.41
C SER A 256 -6.33 33.49 -38.83
N VAL A 257 -7.57 33.93 -39.06
CA VAL A 257 -8.00 34.62 -40.29
C VAL A 257 -7.63 36.10 -40.22
#